data_AF-A0A2H0HRX3-F1
#
_entry.id   AF-A0A2H0HRX3-F1
#
_cell.length_a   1.000
_cell.length_b   1.000
_cell.length_c   1.000
_cell.angle_alpha   90.00
_cell.angle_beta   90.00
_cell.angle_gamma   90.00
#
_symmetry.space_group_name_H-M   'P 1'
#
loop_
_entity.id
_entity.type
_entity.pdbx_description
1 polymer ?
#
loop_
_entity_poly.entity_id
_entity_poly.type
_entity_poly.pdbx_seq_one_letter_code
_entity_poly.pdbx_strand_id
1 'polypeptide(L)' 'MSELLWQKPGTRIDERIQRFLAGEDVRLDRQLLGYDIRASRAHANGLQRIGVLSDHECHALCAEL' A
#
# COMPACT_ATOMS: atom_id res chain seq x y z
N MET A 1 -5.52 -22.14 6.84
CA MET A 1 -4.57 -21.03 6.61
C MET A 1 -5.09 -20.26 5.41
N SER A 2 -5.26 -18.93 5.49
CA SER A 2 -5.75 -18.18 4.33
C SER A 2 -4.69 -18.19 3.23
N GLU A 3 -5.14 -18.12 1.99
CA GLU A 3 -4.25 -17.91 0.85
C GLU A 3 -3.60 -16.50 0.94
N LEU A 4 -2.39 -16.37 0.40
CA LEU A 4 -1.66 -15.10 0.37
C LEU A 4 -2.26 -14.19 -0.71
N LEU A 5 -2.58 -12.94 -0.33
CA LEU A 5 -3.33 -12.00 -1.18
C LEU A 5 -2.68 -11.72 -2.55
N TRP A 6 -1.36 -11.71 -2.62
CA TRP A 6 -0.60 -11.38 -3.84
C TRP A 6 0.22 -12.55 -4.40
N GLN A 7 -0.14 -13.79 -4.05
CA GLN A 7 0.54 -14.96 -4.62
C GLN A 7 0.20 -15.11 -6.10
N LYS A 8 1.23 -15.15 -6.94
CA LYS A 8 1.05 -15.38 -8.37
C LYS A 8 0.65 -16.85 -8.63
N PRO A 9 -0.30 -17.10 -9.56
CA PRO A 9 -0.63 -18.46 -9.97
C PRO A 9 0.62 -19.26 -10.37
N GLY A 10 0.67 -20.54 -9.97
CA GLY A 10 1.79 -21.43 -10.28
C GLY A 10 3.09 -21.15 -9.51
N THR A 11 3.12 -20.16 -8.61
CA THR A 11 4.30 -19.86 -7.79
C THR A 11 4.14 -20.45 -6.39
N ARG A 12 5.17 -21.14 -5.91
CA ARG A 12 5.25 -21.58 -4.51
C ARG A 12 6.10 -20.58 -3.72
N ILE A 13 5.50 -19.97 -2.70
CA ILE A 13 6.23 -19.11 -1.77
C ILE A 13 6.76 -19.98 -0.63
N ASP A 14 8.06 -19.83 -0.34
CA ASP A 14 8.69 -20.48 0.81
C ASP A 14 8.38 -19.70 2.10
N GLU A 15 7.74 -20.36 3.07
CA GLU A 15 7.31 -19.75 4.33
C GLU A 15 8.49 -19.23 5.17
N ARG A 16 9.67 -19.87 5.11
CA ARG A 16 10.86 -19.40 5.84
C ARG A 16 11.39 -18.12 5.22
N ILE A 17 11.44 -18.05 3.89
CA ILE A 17 11.82 -16.83 3.17
C ILE A 17 10.83 -15.71 3.49
N GLN A 18 9.53 -16.00 3.46
CA GLN A 18 8.50 -15.01 3.76
C GLN A 18 8.61 -14.44 5.18
N ARG A 19 8.77 -15.30 6.20
CA ARG A 19 8.97 -14.83 7.58
C ARG A 19 10.24 -14.00 7.75
N PHE A 20 11.32 -14.38 7.07
CA PHE A 20 12.57 -13.62 7.12
C PHE A 20 12.42 -12.23 6.49
N LEU A 21 11.80 -12.15 5.31
CA LEU A 21 11.62 -10.88 4.60
C LEU A 21 10.60 -9.96 5.26
N ALA A 22 9.51 -10.51 5.81
CA ALA A 22 8.50 -9.72 6.51
C ALA A 22 9.02 -9.16 7.85
N GLY A 23 9.92 -9.87 8.54
CA GLY A 23 10.54 -9.40 9.77
C GLY A 23 9.55 -8.76 10.75
N GLU A 24 9.81 -7.50 11.10
CA GLU A 24 8.97 -6.68 11.99
C GLU A 24 7.90 -5.86 11.25
N ASP A 25 7.88 -5.90 9.91
CA ASP A 25 7.05 -5.03 9.07
C ASP A 25 5.57 -5.20 9.42
N VAL A 26 5.11 -6.44 9.64
CA VAL A 26 3.71 -6.70 10.05
C VAL A 26 3.31 -5.95 11.33
N ARG A 27 4.24 -5.75 12.26
CA ARG A 27 4.00 -5.00 13.50
C ARG A 27 4.16 -3.50 13.29
N LEU A 28 5.16 -3.08 12.53
CA LEU A 28 5.46 -1.67 12.26
C LEU A 28 4.43 -1.04 11.31
N ASP A 29 4.03 -1.72 10.26
CA ASP A 29 3.03 -1.27 9.28
C ASP A 29 1.69 -0.94 9.96
N ARG A 30 1.29 -1.71 10.97
CA ARG A 30 0.10 -1.40 11.78
C ARG A 30 0.20 -0.07 12.52
N GLN A 31 1.40 0.28 12.98
CA GLN A 31 1.66 1.57 13.65
C GLN A 31 1.80 2.71 12.63
N LEU A 32 2.35 2.40 11.46
CA LEU A 32 2.65 3.36 10.41
C LEU A 32 1.47 3.65 9.47
N LEU A 33 0.43 2.80 9.44
CA LEU A 33 -0.69 2.89 8.50
C LEU A 33 -1.33 4.29 8.45
N GLY A 34 -1.57 4.91 9.62
CA GLY A 34 -2.14 6.26 9.67
C GLY A 34 -1.21 7.37 9.13
N TYR A 35 0.10 7.13 9.10
CA TYR A 35 1.06 8.03 8.46
C TYR A 35 1.10 7.80 6.95
N ASP A 36 1.03 6.53 6.52
CA ASP A 36 1.01 6.16 5.11
C ASP A 36 -0.23 6.71 4.39
N ILE A 37 -1.41 6.61 5.00
CA ILE A 37 -2.65 7.22 4.48
C ILE A 37 -2.49 8.73 4.29
N ARG A 38 -1.93 9.43 5.28
CA ARG A 38 -1.70 10.88 5.20
C ARG A 38 -0.69 11.24 4.10
N ALA A 39 0.39 10.46 4.00
CA ALA A 39 1.40 10.65 2.96
C ALA A 39 0.82 10.39 1.56
N SER A 40 0.03 9.33 1.40
CA SER A 40 -0.67 8.97 0.16
C SER A 40 -1.62 10.08 -0.29
N ARG A 41 -2.41 10.66 0.63
CA ARG A 41 -3.27 11.82 0.32
C ARG A 41 -2.45 13.04 -0.10
N ALA A 42 -1.36 13.34 0.61
CA ALA A 42 -0.47 14.43 0.25
C ALA A 42 0.16 14.23 -1.14
N HIS A 43 0.53 12.99 -1.47
CA HIS A 43 1.08 12.63 -2.77
C HIS A 43 0.06 12.78 -3.89
N ALA A 44 -1.18 12.31 -3.72
CA ALA A 44 -2.26 12.52 -4.70
C ALA A 44 -2.49 14.01 -5.00
N ASN A 45 -2.54 14.85 -3.95
CA ASN A 45 -2.62 16.30 -4.11
C ASN A 45 -1.39 16.91 -4.80
N GLY A 46 -0.21 16.32 -4.63
CA GLY A 46 1.01 16.72 -5.35
C GLY A 46 0.94 16.38 -6.83
N LEU A 47 0.46 15.19 -7.16
CA LEU A 47 0.28 14.72 -8.55
C LEU A 47 -0.77 15.55 -9.30
N GLN A 48 -1.86 15.93 -8.63
CA GLN A 48 -2.86 16.84 -9.20
C GLN A 48 -2.24 18.21 -9.52
N ARG A 49 -1.44 18.76 -8.61
CA ARG A 49 -0.79 20.07 -8.80
C ARG A 49 0.15 20.13 -10.01
N ILE A 50 0.76 19.01 -10.39
CA ILE A 50 1.64 18.93 -11.56
C ILE A 50 0.93 18.40 -12.81
N GLY A 51 -0.39 18.24 -12.77
CA GLY A 51 -1.20 17.81 -13.92
C GLY A 51 -1.10 16.33 -14.27
N VAL A 52 -0.60 15.48 -13.36
CA VAL A 52 -0.59 14.01 -13.55
C VAL A 52 -1.94 13.41 -13.23
N LEU A 53 -2.64 13.94 -12.22
CA LEU A 53 -4.02 13.56 -11.91
C LEU A 53 -4.98 14.70 -12.26
N SER A 54 -6.13 14.36 -12.79
CA SER A 54 -7.26 15.29 -12.85
C SER A 54 -7.84 15.56 -11.45
N ASP A 55 -8.61 16.64 -11.32
CA ASP A 55 -9.31 16.97 -10.08
C ASP A 55 -10.26 15.83 -9.64
N HIS A 56 -10.93 15.19 -10.60
CA HIS A 56 -11.83 14.08 -10.35
C HIS A 56 -11.09 12.85 -9.80
N GLU A 57 -9.96 12.46 -10.42
CA GLU A 57 -9.15 11.33 -9.95
C GLU A 57 -8.54 11.60 -8.57
N CYS A 58 -8.02 12.80 -8.35
CA CYS A 58 -7.48 13.19 -7.05
C CYS A 58 -8.56 13.15 -5.97
N HIS A 59 -9.76 13.66 -6.25
CA HIS A 59 -10.88 13.64 -5.30
C HIS A 59 -11.32 12.21 -4.98
N ALA A 60 -11.48 11.35 -5.99
CA ALA A 60 -11.85 9.96 -5.80
C ALA A 60 -10.83 9.20 -4.93
N LEU A 61 -9.53 9.34 -5.21
CA LEU A 61 -8.48 8.72 -4.40
C LEU A 61 -8.48 9.25 -2.95
N CYS A 62 -8.60 10.57 -2.77
CA CYS A 62 -8.59 11.16 -1.42
C CYS A 62 -9.81 10.81 -0.58
N ALA A 63 -10.93 10.39 -1.20
CA ALA A 63 -12.15 9.97 -0.50
C ALA A 63 -12.04 8.55 0.08
N GLU A 64 -11.27 7.67 -0.57
CA GLU A 64 -11.07 6.26 -0.16
C GLU A 64 -9.88 6.06 0.80
N LEU A 65 -8.98 7.06 0.89
CA LEU A 65 -7.85 7.13 1.83
C LEU A 65 -8.30 7.80 3.11
#